data_AF-A0A1Y3BJG5-F1
#
_entry.id   AF-A0A1Y3BJG5-F1
#
_cell.length_a   1.000
_cell.length_b   1.000
_cell.length_c   1.000
_cell.angle_alpha   90.00
_cell.angle_beta   90.00
_cell.angle_gamma   90.00
#
_symmetry.space_group_name_H-M   'P 1'
#
loop_
_entity.id
_entity.type
_entity.pdbx_description
1 polymer ?
#
loop_
_entity_poly.entity_id
_entity_poly.type
_entity_poly.pdbx_seq_one_letter_code
_entity_poly.pdbx_strand_id
1 'polypeptide(L)'
;MLVMKVFIVIGGQQGSPSFAVDYMPDIIIVLNQKYSDSFTRTLNSIIDYNGFPTDLVTREQKCKFVQSISTLRNNKRRLREIVKEFSCRCRGLFGGVNSK
;
A
#
# COMPACT_ATOMS: atom_id res chain seq x y z
N MET A 1 -4.11 14.34 -3.89
CA MET A 1 -2.79 13.94 -4.46
C MET A 1 -2.85 12.51 -4.99
N LEU A 2 -2.12 12.18 -6.08
CA LEU A 2 -2.14 10.87 -6.74
C LEU A 2 -1.72 9.70 -5.81
N VAL A 3 -0.68 9.88 -5.00
CA VAL A 3 -0.21 8.86 -4.04
C VAL A 3 -1.31 8.43 -3.07
N MET A 4 -2.07 9.39 -2.53
CA MET A 4 -3.20 9.08 -1.64
C MET A 4 -4.27 8.26 -2.37
N LYS A 5 -4.56 8.56 -3.64
CA LYS A 5 -5.51 7.75 -4.43
C LYS A 5 -5.02 6.32 -4.65
N VAL A 6 -3.72 6.10 -4.84
CA VAL A 6 -3.12 4.76 -4.90
C VAL A 6 -3.39 4.00 -3.61
N PHE A 7 -3.17 4.63 -2.46
CA PHE A 7 -3.41 4.01 -1.16
C PHE A 7 -4.90 3.77 -0.86
N ILE A 8 -5.82 4.60 -1.36
CA ILE A 8 -7.28 4.37 -1.30
C ILE A 8 -7.65 3.08 -2.03
N VAL A 9 -7.08 2.86 -3.23
CA VAL A 9 -7.31 1.63 -4.03
C VAL A 9 -6.75 0.41 -3.31
N ILE A 10 -5.52 0.50 -2.81
CA ILE A 10 -4.90 -0.58 -2.02
C ILE A 10 -5.72 -0.87 -0.75
N GLY A 11 -6.21 0.19 -0.09
CA GLY A 11 -7.02 0.09 1.13
C GLY A 11 -8.40 -0.53 0.94
N GLY A 12 -8.90 -0.60 -0.30
CA GLY A 12 -10.28 -1.02 -0.56
C GLY A 12 -11.33 0.04 -0.18
N GLN A 13 -10.89 1.26 0.15
CA GLN A 13 -11.80 2.37 0.42
C GLN A 13 -12.60 2.73 -0.84
N GLN A 14 -13.77 3.32 -0.64
CA GLN A 14 -14.66 3.80 -1.72
C GLN A 14 -15.11 2.69 -2.69
N GLY A 15 -15.20 1.45 -2.22
CA GLY A 15 -15.64 0.31 -3.04
C GLY A 15 -14.66 -0.08 -4.13
N SER A 16 -13.37 0.25 -3.99
CA SER A 16 -12.40 -0.05 -5.05
C SER A 16 -12.27 -1.56 -5.28
N PRO A 17 -12.42 -2.02 -6.53
CA PRO A 17 -12.43 -3.45 -6.82
C PRO A 17 -11.04 -4.06 -6.63
N SER A 18 -10.98 -5.31 -6.16
CA SER A 18 -9.72 -5.97 -5.81
C SER A 18 -8.75 -6.10 -6.99
N PHE A 19 -9.26 -6.24 -8.22
CA PHE A 19 -8.42 -6.31 -9.43
C PHE A 19 -7.65 -5.00 -9.69
N ALA A 20 -8.14 -3.85 -9.20
CA ALA A 20 -7.45 -2.57 -9.39
C ALA A 20 -6.09 -2.53 -8.66
N VAL A 21 -5.95 -3.31 -7.59
CA VAL A 21 -4.71 -3.45 -6.82
C VAL A 21 -3.57 -4.02 -7.68
N ASP A 22 -3.89 -4.82 -8.70
CA ASP A 22 -2.89 -5.46 -9.58
C ASP A 22 -2.08 -4.47 -10.42
N TYR A 23 -2.61 -3.25 -10.62
CA TYR A 23 -1.98 -2.17 -11.39
C TYR A 23 -1.21 -1.18 -10.51
N MET A 24 -1.46 -1.16 -9.19
CA MET A 24 -0.83 -0.20 -8.28
C MET A 24 0.70 -0.34 -8.19
N PRO A 25 1.32 -1.54 -8.24
CA PRO A 25 2.77 -1.68 -8.24
C PRO A 25 3.46 -0.90 -9.37
N ASP A 26 2.88 -0.89 -10.57
CA ASP A 26 3.43 -0.17 -11.73
C ASP A 26 3.42 1.35 -11.50
N ILE A 27 2.33 1.87 -10.95
CA ILE A 27 2.22 3.29 -10.60
C ILE A 27 3.23 3.67 -9.50
N ILE A 28 3.37 2.82 -8.48
CA ILE A 28 4.35 3.01 -7.40
C ILE A 28 5.78 3.06 -7.95
N ILE A 29 6.15 2.18 -8.88
CA ILE A 29 7.48 2.18 -9.51
C ILE A 29 7.74 3.49 -10.24
N VAL A 30 6.80 3.94 -11.09
CA VAL A 30 6.96 5.19 -11.85
C VAL A 30 7.05 6.40 -10.94
N LEU A 31 6.25 6.45 -9.87
CA LEU A 31 6.29 7.51 -8.88
C LEU A 31 7.64 7.55 -8.14
N ASN A 32 8.15 6.39 -7.76
CA ASN A 32 9.45 6.29 -7.08
C ASN A 32 10.61 6.68 -8.01
N GLN A 33 10.54 6.32 -9.30
CA GLN A 33 11.58 6.65 -10.28
C GLN A 33 11.61 8.14 -10.66
N LYS A 34 10.43 8.76 -10.86
CA LYS A 34 10.35 10.15 -11.36
C LYS A 34 10.27 11.19 -10.24
N TYR A 35 9.80 10.82 -9.06
CA TYR A 35 9.46 11.75 -7.98
C TYR A 35 9.89 11.22 -6.61
N SER A 36 11.03 10.51 -6.51
CA SER A 36 11.52 9.83 -5.30
C SER A 36 11.37 10.64 -4.01
N ASP A 37 11.83 11.89 -4.01
CA ASP A 37 11.81 12.76 -2.83
C ASP A 37 10.38 13.11 -2.40
N SER A 38 9.56 13.55 -3.34
CA SER A 38 8.16 13.91 -3.07
C SER A 38 7.34 12.68 -2.69
N PHE A 39 7.61 11.54 -3.33
CA PHE A 39 6.96 10.27 -3.07
C PHE A 39 7.29 9.79 -1.65
N THR A 40 8.57 9.77 -1.29
CA THR A 40 9.03 9.36 0.06
C THR A 40 8.44 10.24 1.15
N ARG A 41 8.43 11.57 0.98
CA ARG A 41 7.78 12.48 1.93
C ARG A 41 6.30 12.14 2.12
N THR A 42 5.59 11.87 1.02
CA THR A 42 4.16 11.51 1.06
C THR A 42 3.94 10.16 1.73
N LEU A 43 4.80 9.16 1.47
CA LEU A 43 4.74 7.86 2.13
C LEU A 43 4.94 7.97 3.65
N ASN A 44 5.87 8.81 4.10
CA ASN A 44 6.07 9.06 5.52
C ASN A 44 4.84 9.72 6.16
N SER A 45 4.21 10.71 5.49
CA SER A 45 2.96 11.31 5.97
C SER A 45 1.80 10.30 6.10
N ILE A 46 1.79 9.25 5.28
CA ILE A 46 0.77 8.17 5.36
C ILE A 46 0.93 7.33 6.63
N ILE A 47 2.15 7.14 7.12
CA ILE A 47 2.41 6.36 8.35
C ILE A 47 1.71 7.02 9.55
N ASP A 48 1.80 8.34 9.63
CA ASP A 48 1.30 9.13 10.76
C ASP A 48 -0.19 9.50 10.60
N TYR A 49 -0.80 9.26 9.43
CA TYR A 49 -2.22 9.51 9.23
C TYR A 49 -3.06 8.36 9.81
N ASN A 50 -3.69 8.61 10.96
CA ASN A 50 -4.58 7.65 11.62
C ASN A 50 -5.81 7.32 10.76
N GLY A 51 -6.21 6.05 10.77
CA GLY A 51 -7.34 5.54 9.98
C GLY A 51 -7.16 5.55 8.46
N PHE A 52 -5.98 5.90 7.95
CA PHE A 52 -5.67 5.81 6.52
C PHE A 52 -4.58 4.78 6.22
N PRO A 53 -4.72 3.94 5.19
CA PRO A 53 -5.88 3.82 4.30
C PRO A 53 -7.07 3.06 4.91
N THR A 54 -6.95 2.58 6.15
CA THR A 54 -8.03 1.95 6.93
C THR A 54 -7.62 1.89 8.40
N ASP A 55 -8.57 1.68 9.30
CA ASP A 55 -8.34 1.42 10.73
C ASP A 55 -7.86 -0.01 11.00
N LEU A 56 -7.95 -0.91 10.01
CA LEU A 56 -7.59 -2.33 10.16
C LEU A 56 -6.08 -2.59 10.15
N VAL A 57 -5.25 -1.58 9.83
CA VAL A 57 -3.79 -1.73 9.79
C VAL A 57 -3.11 -0.85 10.84
N THR A 58 -2.17 -1.44 11.56
CA THR A 58 -1.41 -0.73 12.60
C THR A 58 -0.36 0.20 12.00
N ARG A 59 0.08 1.19 12.77
CA ARG A 59 1.20 2.08 12.38
C ARG A 59 2.46 1.29 12.01
N GLU A 60 2.77 0.23 12.75
CA GLU A 60 3.92 -0.65 12.47
C GLU A 60 3.81 -1.33 11.10
N GLN A 61 2.62 -1.84 10.77
CA GLN A 61 2.36 -2.45 9.46
C GLN A 61 2.49 -1.44 8.33
N LYS A 62 2.01 -0.20 8.51
CA LYS A 62 2.23 0.90 7.54
C LYS A 62 3.72 1.19 7.35
N CYS A 63 4.47 1.28 8.45
CA CYS A 63 5.90 1.54 8.42
C CYS A 63 6.66 0.45 7.63
N LYS A 64 6.39 -0.83 7.93
CA LYS A 64 6.99 -1.97 7.20
C LYS A 64 6.65 -1.93 5.71
N PHE A 65 5.42 -1.61 5.36
CA PHE A 65 4.99 -1.50 3.96
C PHE A 65 5.73 -0.36 3.24
N VAL A 66 5.77 0.84 3.82
CA VAL A 66 6.50 1.99 3.27
C VAL A 66 7.98 1.70 3.10
N GLN A 67 8.61 1.09 4.11
CA GLN A 67 10.02 0.69 4.04
C GLN A 67 10.25 -0.31 2.90
N SER A 68 9.32 -1.26 2.70
CA SER A 68 9.41 -2.25 1.63
C SER A 68 9.23 -1.63 0.24
N ILE A 69 8.38 -0.61 0.08
CA ILE A 69 8.27 0.13 -1.19
C ILE A 69 9.59 0.80 -1.55
N SER A 70 10.27 1.42 -0.58
CA SER A 70 11.55 2.10 -0.79
C SER A 70 12.68 1.12 -1.15
N THR A 71 12.71 -0.07 -0.55
CA THR A 71 13.76 -1.08 -0.80
C THR A 71 13.54 -1.85 -2.10
N LEU A 72 12.29 -2.12 -2.48
CA LEU A 72 11.95 -2.95 -3.64
C LEU A 72 11.83 -2.19 -4.97
N ARG A 73 12.41 -0.99 -5.07
CA ARG A 73 12.25 -0.09 -6.23
C ARG A 73 12.48 -0.70 -7.61
N ASN A 74 13.29 -1.77 -7.69
CA ASN A 74 13.62 -2.48 -8.93
C ASN A 74 13.05 -3.91 -9.00
N ASN A 75 12.34 -4.37 -7.96
CA ASN A 75 11.81 -5.73 -7.88
C ASN A 75 10.28 -5.71 -7.99
N LYS A 76 9.79 -5.56 -9.23
CA LYS A 76 8.34 -5.49 -9.53
C LYS A 76 7.57 -6.72 -9.02
N ARG A 77 8.15 -7.92 -9.13
CA ARG A 77 7.53 -9.16 -8.64
C ARG A 77 7.28 -9.08 -7.14
N ARG A 78 8.32 -8.76 -6.36
CA ARG A 78 8.21 -8.66 -4.90
C ARG A 78 7.32 -7.49 -4.47
N LEU A 79 7.37 -6.36 -5.19
CA LEU A 79 6.48 -5.22 -4.94
C LEU A 79 5.01 -5.61 -5.11
N ARG A 80 4.66 -6.38 -6.14
CA ARG A 80 3.30 -6.88 -6.35
C ARG A 80 2.83 -7.76 -5.19
N GLU A 81 3.69 -8.65 -4.69
CA GLU A 81 3.38 -9.52 -3.55
C GLU A 81 3.05 -8.69 -2.30
N ILE A 82 3.91 -7.72 -1.94
CA ILE A 82 3.69 -6.91 -0.72
C ILE A 82 2.48 -5.97 -0.85
N VAL A 83 2.19 -5.45 -2.04
CA VAL A 83 1.01 -4.60 -2.28
C VAL A 83 -0.27 -5.41 -2.12
N LYS A 84 -0.29 -6.64 -2.63
CA LYS A 84 -1.41 -7.57 -2.41
C LYS A 84 -1.57 -7.94 -0.95
N GLU A 85 -0.47 -8.28 -0.28
CA GLU A 85 -0.50 -8.63 1.14
C GLU A 85 -1.05 -7.48 1.99
N PHE A 86 -0.54 -6.27 1.78
CA PHE A 86 -0.99 -5.09 2.49
C PHE A 86 -2.45 -4.75 2.16
N SER A 87 -2.87 -4.89 0.90
CA SER A 87 -4.29 -4.76 0.51
C SER A 87 -5.18 -5.78 1.22
N CYS A 88 -4.76 -7.04 1.33
CA CYS A 88 -5.53 -8.05 2.05
C CYS A 88 -5.70 -7.68 3.53
N ARG A 89 -4.64 -7.18 4.18
CA ARG A 89 -4.70 -6.68 5.56
C ARG A 89 -5.66 -5.49 5.66
N CYS A 90 -5.58 -4.55 4.71
CA CYS A 90 -6.45 -3.38 4.73
C CYS A 90 -7.94 -3.70 4.53
N ARG A 91 -8.24 -4.80 3.83
CA ARG A 91 -9.61 -5.25 3.55
C ARG A 91 -10.13 -6.30 4.54
N GLY A 92 -9.35 -6.64 5.58
CA GLY A 92 -9.72 -7.69 6.55
C GLY A 92 -9.68 -9.11 6.00
N LEU A 93 -9.04 -9.34 4.85
CA LEU A 93 -8.93 -10.65 4.18
C LEU A 93 -7.67 -11.43 4.59
N PHE A 94 -6.85 -10.86 5.46
CA PHE A 94 -5.59 -11.46 5.90
C PHE A 94 -5.83 -12.34 7.14
N GLY A 95 -5.75 -13.67 6.98
CA GLY A 95 -5.88 -14.62 8.09
C GLY A 95 -7.18 -15.42 8.17
N GLY A 96 -7.92 -15.59 7.06
CA GLY A 96 -9.13 -16.43 6.99
C GLY A 96 -8.93 -17.94 7.15
N VAL A 97 -8.09 -18.40 8.10
CA VAL A 97 -7.96 -19.81 8.51
C VAL A 97 -8.17 -20.01 10.03
N ASN A 98 -8.44 -18.99 10.85
CA ASN A 98 -8.70 -19.18 12.29
C ASN A 98 -9.91 -18.40 12.82
N SER A 99 -11.10 -18.75 12.35
CA SER A 99 -12.35 -18.52 13.09
C SER A 99 -13.30 -19.68 12.84
N LYS A 100 -13.02 -20.80 13.49
CA LYS A 100 -13.97 -21.78 14.00
C LYS A 100 -13.38 -22.43 15.24
#